data_AF-A0A4P5YUL4-F1
#
_entry.id   AF-A0A4P5YUL4-F1
#
_cell.length_a   1.000
_cell.length_b   1.000
_cell.length_c   1.000
_cell.angle_alpha   90.00
_cell.angle_beta   90.00
_cell.angle_gamma   90.00
#
_symmetry.space_group_name_H-M   'P 1'
#
loop_
_entity.id
_entity.type
_entity.pdbx_description
1 polymer ?
#
loop_
_entity_poly.entity_id
_entity_poly.type
_entity_poly.pdbx_seq_one_letter_code
_entity_poly.pdbx_strand_id
1 'polypeptide(L)' 'MSTAEATAEVFITAFKSLKPRQREAVLERMLADDELSADFADTLALEFRRHQPRQPFRQVLKELGIKA' A
#
# COMPACT_ATOMS: atom_id res chain seq x y z
N MET A 1 -13.25 13.19 12.06
CA MET A 1 -12.55 11.90 12.08
C MET A 1 -13.58 10.80 12.12
N SER A 2 -13.51 9.85 11.19
CA SER A 2 -14.26 8.61 11.27
C SER A 2 -13.66 7.69 12.36
N THR A 3 -14.43 6.70 12.80
CA THR A 3 -13.92 5.67 13.73
C THR A 3 -12.71 4.95 13.15
N ALA A 4 -12.72 4.65 11.84
CA ALA A 4 -11.61 4.02 11.17
C ALA A 4 -10.34 4.88 11.18
N GLU A 5 -10.46 6.18 10.93
CA GLU A 5 -9.34 7.13 11.02
C GLU A 5 -8.78 7.22 12.45
N ALA A 6 -9.65 7.21 13.47
CA ALA A 6 -9.23 7.21 14.86
C ALA A 6 -8.48 5.95 15.26
N THR A 7 -8.97 4.80 14.82
CA THR A 7 -8.29 3.53 15.02
C THR A 7 -6.92 3.54 14.34
N ALA A 8 -6.82 4.01 13.09
CA ALA A 8 -5.57 4.11 12.37
C ALA A 8 -4.54 5.02 13.06
N GLU A 9 -4.97 6.17 13.57
CA GLU A 9 -4.15 7.11 14.35
C GLU A 9 -3.54 6.47 15.61
N VAL A 10 -4.33 5.66 16.33
CA VAL A 10 -3.83 4.91 17.49
C VAL A 10 -2.74 3.92 17.09
N PHE A 11 -2.97 3.12 16.04
CA PHE A 11 -2.01 2.14 15.56
C PHE A 11 -0.71 2.78 15.06
N ILE A 12 -0.79 3.84 14.25
CA ILE A 12 0.40 4.49 13.72
C ILE A 12 1.20 5.19 14.82
N THR A 13 0.53 5.76 15.82
CA THR A 13 1.18 6.38 16.98
C THR A 13 1.94 5.33 17.79
N ALA A 14 1.28 4.20 18.09
CA ALA A 14 1.92 3.08 18.78
C ALA A 14 3.13 2.55 17.99
N PHE A 15 2.97 2.29 16.70
CA PHE A 15 4.06 1.82 15.83
C PHE A 15 5.24 2.81 15.76
N LYS A 16 4.97 4.11 15.63
CA LYS A 16 6.03 5.16 15.57
C LYS A 16 6.79 5.30 16.89
N SER A 17 6.20 4.95 18.02
CA SER A 17 6.86 4.98 19.33
C SER A 17 7.83 3.82 19.58
N LEU A 18 7.80 2.77 18.74
CA LEU A 18 8.66 1.60 18.87
C LEU A 18 10.13 1.91 18.54
N LYS A 19 11.05 1.20 19.21
CA LYS A 19 12.48 1.23 18.85
C LYS A 19 12.69 0.67 17.43
N PRO A 20 13.77 1.05 16.72
CA PRO A 20 14.02 0.61 15.34
C PRO A 20 13.85 -0.92 15.11
N ARG A 21 14.49 -1.76 15.95
CA ARG A 21 14.36 -3.23 15.84
C ARG A 21 12.95 -3.76 16.06
N GLN A 22 12.15 -3.07 16.88
CA GLN A 22 10.77 -3.46 17.12
C GLN A 22 9.88 -3.08 15.93
N ARG A 23 10.15 -1.94 15.27
CA ARG A 23 9.49 -1.57 14.02
C ARG A 23 9.79 -2.57 12.91
N GLU A 24 11.05 -2.94 12.77
CA GLU A 24 11.50 -3.96 11.81
C GLU A 24 10.78 -5.29 12.04
N ALA A 25 10.77 -5.81 13.26
CA ALA A 25 10.07 -7.05 13.58
C ALA A 25 8.54 -7.00 13.34
N VAL A 26 7.91 -5.83 13.49
CA VAL A 26 6.49 -5.66 13.15
C VAL A 26 6.28 -5.69 11.64
N LEU A 27 7.13 -4.99 10.88
CA LEU A 27 7.06 -4.98 9.41
C LEU A 27 7.31 -6.38 8.83
N GLU A 28 8.30 -7.11 9.34
CA GLU A 28 8.58 -8.49 8.91
C GLU A 28 7.38 -9.41 9.14
N ARG A 29 6.70 -9.28 10.29
CA ARG A 29 5.49 -10.08 10.57
C ARG A 29 4.32 -9.69 9.69
N MET A 30 4.16 -8.41 9.38
CA MET A 30 3.14 -7.94 8.45
C MET A 30 3.39 -8.46 7.03
N LEU A 31 4.64 -8.53 6.59
CA LEU A 31 5.00 -9.04 5.25
C LEU A 31 5.01 -10.58 5.17
N ALA A 32 5.14 -11.28 6.30
CA ALA A 32 5.07 -12.73 6.37
C ALA A 32 3.62 -13.27 6.37
N ASP A 33 2.64 -12.40 6.53
CA ASP A 33 1.22 -12.72 6.38
C ASP A 33 0.81 -12.51 4.92
N ASP A 34 0.30 -13.55 4.26
CA ASP A 34 0.04 -13.53 2.81
C ASP A 34 -1.01 -12.49 2.40
N GLU A 35 -2.06 -12.29 3.23
CA GLU A 35 -3.14 -11.33 2.95
C GLU A 35 -2.62 -9.90 3.08
N LEU A 36 -1.96 -9.60 4.20
CA LEU A 36 -1.38 -8.26 4.42
C LEU A 36 -0.30 -7.94 3.40
N SER A 37 0.55 -8.92 3.04
CA SER A 37 1.60 -8.74 2.04
C SER A 37 1.03 -8.38 0.67
N ALA A 38 -0.06 -9.04 0.25
CA ALA A 38 -0.77 -8.71 -0.98
C ALA A 38 -1.37 -7.29 -0.92
N ASP A 39 -2.03 -6.93 0.17
CA ASP A 39 -2.60 -5.59 0.38
C ASP A 39 -1.54 -4.48 0.30
N PHE A 40 -0.34 -4.72 0.87
CA PHE A 40 0.78 -3.78 0.76
C PHE A 40 1.27 -3.63 -0.68
N ALA A 41 1.41 -4.75 -1.40
CA ALA A 41 1.85 -4.72 -2.80
C ALA A 41 0.88 -3.90 -3.67
N ASP A 42 -0.42 -4.12 -3.50
CA ASP A 42 -1.47 -3.39 -4.22
C ASP A 42 -1.48 -1.90 -3.86
N THR A 43 -1.36 -1.58 -2.57
CA THR A 43 -1.30 -0.19 -2.11
C THR A 43 -0.09 0.55 -2.68
N LEU A 44 1.07 -0.10 -2.71
CA LEU A 44 2.29 0.47 -3.30
C LEU A 44 2.14 0.66 -4.81
N ALA A 45 1.54 -0.30 -5.52
CA ALA A 45 1.27 -0.18 -6.94
C ALA A 45 0.31 0.98 -7.25
N LEU A 46 -0.75 1.15 -6.45
CA LEU A 46 -1.70 2.24 -6.58
C LEU A 46 -1.04 3.61 -6.32
N GLU A 47 -0.23 3.72 -5.27
CA GLU A 47 0.45 4.98 -4.96
C GLU A 47 1.47 5.33 -6.06
N PHE A 48 2.22 4.34 -6.56
CA PHE A 48 3.13 4.54 -7.69
C PHE A 48 2.39 5.03 -8.94
N ARG A 49 1.19 4.48 -9.23
CA ARG A 49 0.33 4.93 -10.33
C ARG A 49 -0.18 6.36 -10.15
N ARG A 50 -0.51 6.80 -8.93
CA ARG A 50 -1.03 8.16 -8.68
C ARG A 50 -0.06 9.27 -9.09
N HIS A 51 1.24 9.01 -8.97
CA HIS A 51 2.30 9.95 -9.35
C HIS A 51 2.70 9.86 -10.84
N GLN A 52 2.10 8.94 -11.61
CA GLN A 52 2.33 8.86 -13.05
C GLN A 52 1.43 9.82 -13.83
N PRO A 53 1.89 10.32 -14.99
CA PRO A 53 1.04 11.05 -15.92
C PRO A 53 -0.17 10.19 -16.31
N ARG A 54 -1.34 10.83 -16.42
CA ARG A 54 -2.53 10.16 -16.94
C ARG A 54 -2.24 9.62 -18.34
N GLN A 55 -2.35 8.31 -18.50
CA GLN A 55 -2.22 7.65 -19.80
C GLN A 55 -3.59 7.51 -20.46
N PRO A 56 -3.73 7.78 -21.77
CA PRO A 56 -4.96 7.52 -22.50
C PRO A 56 -5.32 6.03 -22.45
N PHE A 57 -6.59 5.71 -22.16
CA PHE A 57 -7.06 4.33 -22.03
C PHE A 57 -6.71 3.46 -23.24
N ARG A 58 -6.87 3.98 -24.47
CA ARG A 58 -6.50 3.26 -25.71
C ARG A 58 -5.00 2.93 -25.81
N GLN A 59 -4.15 3.79 -25.26
CA GLN A 59 -2.71 3.54 -25.23
C GLN A 59 -2.39 2.40 -24.26
N VAL A 60 -3.01 2.41 -23.08
CA VAL A 60 -2.87 1.32 -22.09
C VAL A 60 -3.34 -0.02 -22.66
N LEU A 61 -4.49 -0.06 -23.35
CA LEU A 61 -4.98 -1.27 -23.98
C LEU A 61 -3.99 -1.82 -25.03
N LYS A 62 -3.38 -0.94 -25.82
CA LYS A 62 -2.36 -1.31 -26.80
C LYS A 62 -1.09 -1.88 -26.14
N GLU A 63 -0.62 -1.26 -25.06
CA GLU A 63 0.53 -1.74 -24.28
C GLU A 63 0.28 -3.10 -23.63
N LEU A 64 -0.95 -3.35 -23.16
CA LEU A 64 -1.37 -4.61 -22.56
C LEU A 64 -1.76 -5.70 -23.60
N GLY A 65 -1.71 -5.38 -24.90
CA GLY A 65 -2.10 -6.32 -25.96
C GLY A 65 -3.60 -6.65 -25.98
N ILE A 66 -4.42 -5.86 -25.29
CA ILE A 66 -5.86 -6.01 -25.25
C ILE A 66 -6.45 -5.31 -26.48
N LYS A 67 -7.13 -6.07 -27.34
CA LYS A 67 -7.85 -5.49 -28.47
C LYS A 67 -9.08 -4.75 -27.93
N ALA A 68 -9.14 -3.44 -28.22
CA ALA A 68 -10.26 -2.56 -27.93
C ALA A 68 -11.44 -2.81 -28.88
#